data_AF-A0A4P5SW92-F1
#
_entry.id   AF-A0A4P5SW92-F1
#
_cell.length_a   1.000
_cell.length_b   1.000
_cell.length_c   1.000
_cell.angle_alpha   90.00
_cell.angle_beta   90.00
_cell.angle_gamma   90.00
#
_symmetry.space_group_name_H-M   'P 1'
#
loop_
_entity.id
_entity.type
_entity.pdbx_description
1 polymer ?
#
loop_
_entity_poly.entity_id
_entity_poly.type
_entity_poly.pdbx_seq_one_letter_code
_entity_poly.pdbx_strand_id
1 'polypeptide(L)'
;MREAGFIVEEIIEADMQAIKSRLGVSEKMQSCHTSEIAGYIIEGHVPAQAIKQLLQERPKVSGIAAPGMPSGSPGMEMGAPEVYTLYSFDPAGARPLGKWQGDKPA
;
A
#
# COMPACT_ATOMS: atom_id res chain seq x y z
N MET A 1 -5.93 3.36 -9.48
CA MET A 1 -4.89 2.49 -10.12
C MET A 1 -5.01 2.41 -11.65
N ARG A 2 -6.16 2.02 -12.22
CA ARG A 2 -6.34 1.95 -13.69
C ARG A 2 -6.01 3.26 -14.40
N GLU A 3 -6.50 4.39 -13.88
CA GLU A 3 -6.21 5.74 -14.40
C GLU A 3 -4.73 6.12 -14.35
N ALA A 4 -3.97 5.54 -13.41
CA ALA A 4 -2.53 5.76 -13.32
C ALA A 4 -1.72 4.91 -14.32
N GLY A 5 -2.40 4.11 -15.16
CA GLY A 5 -1.80 3.27 -16.21
C GLY A 5 -1.53 1.83 -15.80
N PHE A 6 -1.99 1.39 -14.63
CA PHE A 6 -1.83 0.01 -14.18
C PHE A 6 -2.93 -0.89 -14.77
N ILE A 7 -2.53 -2.08 -15.23
CA ILE A 7 -3.48 -3.17 -15.50
C ILE A 7 -3.87 -3.75 -14.14
N VAL A 8 -5.17 -3.77 -13.86
CA VAL A 8 -5.71 -4.23 -12.58
C VAL A 8 -6.63 -5.42 -12.81
N GLU A 9 -6.32 -6.51 -12.14
CA GLU A 9 -7.21 -7.65 -11.93
C GLU A 9 -7.77 -7.54 -10.52
N GLU A 10 -9.09 -7.62 -10.38
CA GLU A 10 -9.77 -7.56 -9.09
C GLU A 10 -10.22 -8.97 -8.72
N ILE A 11 -9.86 -9.41 -7.53
CA ILE A 11 -10.19 -10.73 -7.01
C ILE A 11 -10.94 -10.52 -5.70
N ILE A 12 -12.19 -10.96 -5.66
CA ILE A 12 -13.01 -10.93 -4.45
C ILE A 12 -12.61 -12.13 -3.61
N GLU A 13 -12.06 -11.86 -2.43
CA GLU A 13 -11.63 -12.88 -1.47
C GLU A 13 -12.45 -12.78 -0.18
N ALA A 14 -12.89 -13.92 0.33
CA ALA A 14 -13.66 -13.99 1.56
C ALA A 14 -12.74 -13.97 2.79
N ASP A 15 -11.55 -14.56 2.70
CA ASP A 15 -10.57 -14.61 3.80
C ASP A 15 -9.32 -13.77 3.51
N MET A 16 -9.46 -12.45 3.66
CA MET A 16 -8.35 -11.52 3.53
C MET A 16 -7.26 -11.73 4.60
N GLN A 17 -7.60 -12.30 5.76
CA GLN A 17 -6.63 -12.53 6.82
C GLN A 17 -5.66 -13.65 6.43
N ALA A 18 -6.18 -14.73 5.84
CA ALA A 18 -5.36 -15.81 5.29
C ALA A 18 -4.43 -15.30 4.17
N ILE A 19 -4.92 -14.44 3.27
CA ILE A 19 -4.07 -13.85 2.22
C ILE A 19 -2.94 -13.00 2.81
N LYS A 20 -3.26 -12.08 3.73
CA LYS A 20 -2.26 -11.21 4.36
C LYS A 20 -1.21 -12.01 5.13
N SER A 21 -1.64 -13.05 5.85
CA SER A 21 -0.73 -13.95 6.57
C SER A 21 0.21 -14.69 5.60
N ARG A 22 -0.34 -15.25 4.51
CA ARG A 22 0.43 -15.92 3.46
C ARG A 22 1.47 -14.99 2.81
N LEU A 23 1.13 -13.72 2.65
CA LEU A 23 2.01 -12.70 2.07
C LEU A 23 2.97 -12.06 3.09
N GLY A 24 2.88 -12.44 4.37
CA GLY A 24 3.76 -11.90 5.41
C GLY A 24 3.45 -10.45 5.81
N VAL A 25 2.23 -9.97 5.57
CA VAL A 25 1.78 -8.65 6.02
C VAL A 25 1.48 -8.71 7.52
N SER A 26 2.37 -8.13 8.32
CA SER A 26 2.20 -8.04 9.77
C SER A 26 0.93 -7.27 10.16
N GLU A 27 0.32 -7.59 11.31
CA GLU A 27 -0.90 -6.93 11.81
C GLU A 27 -0.81 -5.39 11.81
N LYS A 28 0.35 -4.85 12.18
CA LYS A 28 0.58 -3.39 12.24
C LYS A 28 0.55 -2.71 10.88
N MET A 29 0.74 -3.46 9.79
CA MET A 29 0.77 -2.94 8.42
C MET A 29 -0.55 -3.13 7.68
N GLN A 30 -1.51 -3.87 8.26
CA GLN A 30 -2.72 -4.24 7.54
C GLN A 30 -3.63 -3.05 7.22
N SER A 31 -4.32 -3.16 6.09
CA SER A 31 -5.35 -2.25 5.61
C SER A 31 -6.60 -3.04 5.16
N CYS A 32 -7.43 -2.51 4.27
CA CYS A 32 -8.62 -3.20 3.77
C CYS A 32 -8.34 -4.16 2.60
N HIS A 33 -7.32 -3.91 1.79
CA HIS A 33 -6.97 -4.72 0.62
C HIS A 33 -5.46 -4.89 0.46
N THR A 34 -5.07 -5.93 -0.25
CA THR A 34 -3.69 -6.25 -0.59
C THR A 34 -3.60 -6.46 -2.10
N SER A 35 -2.49 -6.06 -2.71
CA SER A 35 -2.22 -6.27 -4.12
C SER A 35 -0.77 -6.73 -4.32
N GLU A 36 -0.52 -7.49 -5.38
CA GLU A 36 0.82 -7.94 -5.74
C GLU A 36 1.19 -7.36 -7.11
N ILE A 37 2.39 -6.79 -7.25
CA ILE A 37 2.89 -6.26 -8.52
C ILE A 37 4.40 -6.42 -8.64
N ALA A 38 4.85 -7.06 -9.72
CA ALA A 38 6.28 -7.28 -10.01
C ALA A 38 7.09 -7.89 -8.84
N GLY A 39 6.46 -8.74 -8.03
CA GLY A 39 7.07 -9.37 -6.85
C GLY A 39 7.00 -8.54 -5.56
N TYR A 40 6.37 -7.36 -5.60
CA TYR A 40 6.12 -6.53 -4.42
C TYR A 40 4.69 -6.64 -3.93
N ILE A 41 4.52 -6.52 -2.63
CA ILE A 41 3.21 -6.41 -1.97
C ILE A 41 2.87 -4.93 -1.77
N ILE A 42 1.66 -4.55 -2.14
CA ILE A 42 1.08 -3.23 -1.92
C ILE A 42 -0.10 -3.39 -0.96
N GLU A 43 0.03 -2.86 0.25
CA GLU A 43 -0.99 -3.00 1.30
C GLU A 43 -1.74 -1.68 1.52
N GLY A 44 -3.05 -1.70 1.27
CA GLY A 44 -3.93 -0.56 1.48
C GLY A 44 -3.86 0.54 0.43
N HIS A 45 -4.33 1.72 0.83
CA HIS A 45 -4.51 2.91 -0.01
C HIS A 45 -3.19 3.61 -0.36
N VAL A 46 -2.25 2.88 -0.92
CA VAL A 46 -0.94 3.39 -1.34
C VAL A 46 -1.09 4.24 -2.61
N PRO A 47 -0.53 5.45 -2.66
CA PRO A 47 -0.50 6.27 -3.87
C PRO A 47 0.17 5.61 -5.06
N ALA A 48 -0.45 5.75 -6.23
CA ALA A 48 0.10 5.25 -7.49
C ALA A 48 1.51 5.80 -7.77
N GLN A 49 1.80 7.04 -7.36
CA GLN A 49 3.13 7.64 -7.45
C GLN A 49 4.18 6.85 -6.66
N ALA A 50 3.86 6.44 -5.42
CA ALA A 50 4.76 5.65 -4.58
C ALA A 50 5.02 4.26 -5.19
N ILE A 51 4.00 3.63 -5.80
CA ILE A 51 4.15 2.35 -6.51
C ILE A 51 5.06 2.52 -7.73
N LYS A 52 4.91 3.60 -8.50
CA LYS A 52 5.80 3.88 -9.64
C LYS A 52 7.25 4.05 -9.20
N GLN A 53 7.50 4.76 -8.10
CA GLN A 53 8.83 4.90 -7.51
C GLN A 53 9.40 3.55 -7.07
N LEU A 54 8.61 2.72 -6.38
CA LEU A 54 9.00 1.37 -5.99
C LEU A 54 9.44 0.52 -7.19
N LEU A 55 8.66 0.55 -8.28
CA LEU A 55 8.95 -0.22 -9.49
C LEU A 55 10.16 0.32 -10.28
N GLN A 56 10.46 1.61 -10.15
CA GLN A 56 11.62 2.25 -10.76
C GLN A 56 12.90 1.95 -9.97
N GLU A 57 12.87 2.14 -8.66
CA GLU A 57 14.05 2.02 -7.79
C GLU A 57 14.37 0.56 -7.45
N ARG A 58 13.35 -0.30 -7.43
CA ARG A 58 13.44 -1.72 -7.07
C ARG A 58 14.25 -2.00 -5.80
N PRO A 59 13.91 -1.37 -4.67
CA PRO A 59 14.58 -1.65 -3.41
C PRO A 59 14.36 -3.10 -2.97
N LYS A 60 15.29 -3.62 -2.16
CA LYS A 60 15.22 -4.96 -1.58
C LYS A 60 14.29 -4.97 -0.37
N VAL A 61 12.99 -4.94 -0.63
CA VAL A 61 11.90 -5.02 0.36
C VAL A 61 10.82 -5.97 -0.16
N SER A 62 9.95 -6.46 0.73
CA SER A 62 8.80 -7.27 0.33
C SER A 62 7.66 -6.42 -0.20
N GLY A 63 7.46 -5.21 0.33
CA GLY A 63 6.35 -4.37 -0.08
C GLY A 63 6.31 -3.00 0.55
N ILE A 64 5.26 -2.25 0.22
CA ILE A 64 4.93 -0.96 0.83
C ILE A 64 3.48 -0.95 1.30
N ALA A 65 3.22 -0.22 2.39
CA ALA A 65 1.93 -0.20 3.07
C ALA A 65 1.48 1.22 3.42
N ALA A 66 0.18 1.46 3.31
CA ALA A 66 -0.56 2.54 3.96
C ALA A 66 -1.47 1.90 5.03
N PRO A 67 -0.98 1.72 6.27
CA PRO A 67 -1.71 0.99 7.30
C PRO A 67 -3.02 1.68 7.69
N GLY A 68 -4.03 0.88 8.06
CA GLY A 68 -5.37 1.39 8.39
C GLY A 68 -6.13 1.86 7.17
N MET A 69 -6.89 2.96 7.29
CA MET A 69 -7.65 3.58 6.19
C MET A 69 -7.61 5.11 6.34
N PRO A 70 -6.48 5.76 6.01
CA PRO A 70 -6.33 7.20 6.22
C PRO A 70 -7.32 8.00 5.38
N SER A 71 -8.02 8.93 6.02
CA SER A 71 -8.95 9.83 5.33
C SER A 71 -8.21 10.67 4.28
N GLY A 72 -8.80 10.81 3.10
CA GLY A 72 -8.22 11.53 1.96
C GLY A 72 -7.24 10.72 1.10
N SER A 73 -6.78 9.54 1.54
CA SER A 73 -5.91 8.67 0.73
C SER A 73 -6.63 8.17 -0.55
N PRO A 74 -5.91 7.66 -1.57
CA PRO A 74 -6.52 7.25 -2.84
C PRO A 74 -7.59 6.16 -2.66
N GLY A 75 -8.81 6.41 -3.12
CA GLY A 75 -10.00 5.58 -2.86
C GLY A 75 -10.73 5.90 -1.55
N MET A 76 -10.23 6.86 -0.76
CA MET A 76 -10.79 7.36 0.51
C MET A 76 -10.88 8.90 0.50
N GLU A 77 -11.08 9.54 -0.66
CA GLU A 77 -11.04 10.99 -0.87
C GLU A 77 -12.20 11.79 -0.21
N MET A 78 -12.84 11.20 0.79
CA MET A 78 -13.94 11.78 1.54
C MET A 78 -13.42 12.46 2.80
N GLY A 79 -13.96 13.64 3.12
CA GLY A 79 -13.64 14.35 4.35
C GLY A 79 -12.31 15.12 4.31
N ALA A 80 -11.80 15.49 5.49
CA ALA A 80 -10.55 16.20 5.61
C ALA A 80 -9.37 15.22 5.37
N PRO A 81 -8.40 15.56 4.49
CA PRO A 81 -7.25 14.69 4.24
C PRO A 81 -6.32 14.61 5.46
N GLU A 82 -6.10 13.40 5.94
CA GLU A 82 -5.13 13.11 7.00
C GLU A 82 -3.72 13.02 6.42
N VAL A 83 -2.73 13.40 7.24
CA VAL A 83 -1.33 13.08 6.96
C VAL A 83 -1.05 11.69 7.52
N TYR A 84 -0.65 10.77 6.65
CA TYR A 84 -0.32 9.40 6.99
C TYR A 84 1.12 9.07 6.60
N THR A 85 1.66 7.97 7.13
CA THR A 85 3.01 7.52 6.81
C THR A 85 2.93 6.29 5.94
N LEU A 86 3.62 6.30 4.80
CA LEU A 86 3.89 5.09 4.04
C LEU A 86 5.05 4.35 4.67
N TYR A 87 4.93 3.03 4.72
CA TYR A 87 5.98 2.15 5.21
C TYR A 87 6.47 1.26 4.08
N SER A 88 7.77 0.95 4.08
CA SER A 88 8.29 -0.25 3.44
C SER A 88 8.33 -1.36 4.49
N PHE A 89 8.19 -2.60 4.06
CA PHE A 89 8.31 -3.74 4.96
C PHE A 89 8.98 -4.94 4.29
N ASP A 90 9.62 -5.75 5.11
CA ASP A 90 10.22 -7.05 4.80
C ASP A 90 10.13 -7.95 6.06
N PRO A 91 10.60 -9.21 6.02
CA PRO A 91 10.57 -10.08 7.20
C PRO A 91 11.36 -9.56 8.42
N ALA A 92 12.27 -8.59 8.25
CA ALA A 92 13.01 -7.96 9.34
C ALA A 92 12.21 -6.82 9.99
N GLY A 93 11.15 -6.31 9.34
CA GLY A 93 10.22 -5.35 9.91
C GLY A 93 9.81 -4.24 8.95
N ALA A 94 9.16 -3.21 9.50
CA ALA A 94 8.68 -2.06 8.73
C ALA A 94 9.54 -0.80 8.99
N ARG A 95 9.74 0.00 7.95
CA ARG A 95 10.47 1.28 8.00
C ARG A 95 9.67 2.38 7.32
N PRO A 96 9.57 3.59 7.92
CA PRO A 96 8.85 4.69 7.30
C PRO A 96 9.57 5.14 6.01
N LEU A 97 8.81 5.34 4.93
CA LEU A 97 9.28 5.90 3.65
C LEU A 97 9.05 7.42 3.56
N GLY A 98 8.02 7.92 4.24
CA GLY A 98 7.69 9.35 4.22
C GLY A 98 6.26 9.62 4.64
N LYS A 99 5.96 10.89 4.88
CA LYS A 99 4.60 11.38 5.14
C LYS A 99 3.91 11.74 3.83
N TRP A 100 2.62 11.45 3.77
CA TRP A 100 1.77 11.64 2.60
C TRP A 100 0.44 12.26 3.02
N GLN A 101 -0.11 13.09 2.16
CA GLN A 101 -1.47 13.63 2.28
C GLN A 101 -2.16 13.48 0.93
N GLY A 102 -3.27 12.75 0.92
CA GLY A 102 -3.88 12.32 -0.33
C GLY A 102 -2.95 11.44 -1.16
N ASP A 103 -2.73 11.82 -2.41
CA ASP A 103 -1.91 11.09 -3.39
C ASP A 103 -0.47 11.60 -3.50
N LYS A 104 -0.04 12.53 -2.62
CA LYS A 104 1.25 13.24 -2.71
C LYS A 104 2.03 13.23 -1.39
N PRO A 105 3.36 13.38 -1.43
CA PRO A 105 4.15 13.63 -0.23
C PRO A 105 3.67 14.90 0.51
N ALA A 106 3.66 14.84 1.84
CA ALA A 106 3.27 15.95 2.73
C ALA A 106 4.47 16.80 3.16
#